data_AF-A0A9D7EBN5-F1
#
_entry.id   AF-A0A9D7EBN5-F1
#
_cell.length_a   1.000
_cell.length_b   1.000
_cell.length_c   1.000
_cell.angle_alpha   90.00
_cell.angle_beta   90.00
_cell.angle_gamma   90.00
#
_symmetry.space_group_name_H-M   'P 1'
#
loop_
_entity.id
_entity.type
_entity.pdbx_description
1 polymer ?
#
loop_
_entity_poly.entity_id
_entity_poly.type
_entity_poly.pdbx_seq_one_letter_code
_entity_poly.pdbx_strand_id
1 'polypeptide(L)'
;MNDGIVAGVILTQLASENSLLLSKADLNGDMLWQRILTPSDPDARLQPIWTIGTSDGGLLAYGDVLHKVNGVNNYYFNQFATKLDASGCTEWSRLFMVHGSSLDWQHWENPLRVVELGSGDFRMDVIAQGLDTMSVRQVHIDPQGQPINVHSYARTFPFWTAHTCEASDGGTHILMSNGVGFTYNHFDPSGVFQSGFSFDGLDHSEMAMFRLSNGDAVLPDPGIGADRSHRYAGLGTHL
;
A
#
# COMPACT_ATOMS: atom_id res chain seq x y z
N MET A 1 -23.00 15.98 2.20
CA MET A 1 -22.62 16.38 0.83
C MET A 1 -21.13 16.19 0.76
N ASN A 2 -20.67 15.24 -0.06
CA ASN A 2 -19.23 15.07 -0.31
C ASN A 2 -18.84 16.15 -1.31
N ASP A 3 -18.47 17.32 -0.81
CA ASP A 3 -17.78 18.32 -1.62
C ASP A 3 -16.46 17.66 -2.04
N GLY A 4 -16.41 17.22 -3.30
CA GLY A 4 -15.35 16.33 -3.78
C GLY A 4 -13.98 16.91 -3.47
N ILE A 5 -13.24 16.22 -2.61
CA ILE A 5 -11.90 16.63 -2.22
C ILE A 5 -10.95 16.10 -3.30
N VAL A 6 -10.29 17.01 -4.02
CA VAL A 6 -9.07 16.66 -4.75
C VAL A 6 -7.92 16.88 -3.76
N ALA A 7 -7.53 15.80 -3.10
CA ALA A 7 -6.30 15.74 -2.32
C ALA A 7 -5.15 15.39 -3.26
N GLY A 8 -4.19 16.29 -3.40
CA GLY A 8 -2.99 16.06 -4.19
C GLY A 8 -1.75 16.25 -3.32
N VAL A 9 -0.83 15.30 -3.37
CA VAL A 9 0.53 15.49 -2.87
C VAL A 9 1.35 16.08 -4.01
N ILE A 10 1.89 17.27 -3.80
CA ILE A 10 2.95 17.77 -4.66
C ILE A 10 4.25 17.55 -3.90
N LEU A 11 5.06 16.61 -4.38
CA LEU A 11 6.44 16.45 -3.94
C LEU A 11 7.24 17.63 -4.47
N THR A 12 7.21 18.76 -3.77
CA THR A 12 8.19 19.82 -3.99
C THR A 12 9.32 19.59 -3.00
N GLN A 13 10.50 19.24 -3.50
CA GLN A 13 11.73 19.34 -2.70
C GLN A 13 12.00 20.82 -2.49
N LEU A 14 11.39 21.42 -1.46
CA LEU A 14 11.75 22.74 -1.00
C LEU A 14 13.19 22.67 -0.47
N ALA A 15 13.96 23.73 -0.64
CA ALA A 15 15.43 23.76 -0.48
C ALA A 15 16.00 23.33 0.90
N SER A 16 15.16 22.94 1.86
CA SER A 16 15.52 22.15 3.03
C SER A 16 14.91 20.74 2.88
N GLU A 17 15.73 19.77 2.46
CA GLU A 17 15.43 18.52 1.75
C GLU A 17 14.47 17.48 2.38
N ASN A 18 13.74 17.82 3.45
CA ASN A 18 13.16 16.82 4.36
C ASN A 18 11.65 16.98 4.62
N SER A 19 11.00 18.00 4.05
CA SER A 19 9.60 18.33 4.33
C SER A 19 8.64 17.95 3.21
N LEU A 20 7.36 17.79 3.57
CA LEU A 20 6.27 17.52 2.62
C LEU A 20 5.40 18.72 2.42
N LEU A 21 5.03 18.97 1.17
CA LEU A 21 3.99 19.91 0.84
C LEU A 21 2.67 19.16 0.60
N LEU A 22 1.70 19.41 1.47
CA LEU A 22 0.34 18.94 1.30
C LEU A 22 -0.55 20.10 0.85
N SER A 23 -1.40 19.84 -0.12
CA SER A 23 -2.35 20.81 -0.63
C SER A 23 -3.73 20.19 -0.78
N LYS A 24 -4.76 20.96 -0.45
CA LYS A 24 -6.15 20.60 -0.67
C LYS A 24 -6.80 21.68 -1.53
N ALA A 25 -7.48 21.25 -2.59
CA ALA A 25 -8.26 22.13 -3.46
C ALA A 25 -9.73 21.67 -3.51
N ASP A 26 -10.61 22.56 -3.92
CA ASP A 26 -12.00 22.24 -4.22
C ASP A 26 -12.18 21.63 -5.62
N LEU A 27 -13.42 21.33 -6.01
CA LEU A 27 -13.76 20.77 -7.32
C LEU A 27 -13.49 21.72 -8.51
N ASN A 28 -13.38 23.03 -8.26
CA ASN A 28 -13.04 24.02 -9.27
C ASN A 28 -11.51 24.17 -9.42
N GLY A 29 -10.73 23.53 -8.55
CA GLY A 29 -9.28 23.67 -8.48
C GLY A 29 -8.82 24.84 -7.60
N ASP A 30 -9.72 25.49 -6.87
CA ASP A 30 -9.37 26.57 -5.96
C ASP A 30 -8.69 26.01 -4.71
N MET A 31 -7.53 26.56 -4.36
CA MET A 31 -6.74 26.11 -3.20
C MET A 31 -7.47 26.46 -1.90
N LEU A 32 -7.83 25.44 -1.12
CA LEU A 32 -8.44 25.60 0.20
C LEU A 32 -7.37 25.81 1.27
N TRP A 33 -6.32 24.98 1.26
CA TRP A 33 -5.18 25.14 2.14
C TRP A 33 -3.92 24.44 1.62
N GLN A 34 -2.79 24.89 2.16
CA GLN A 34 -1.47 24.30 1.92
C GLN A 34 -0.73 24.17 3.27
N ARG A 35 -0.03 23.05 3.46
CA ARG A 35 0.71 22.74 4.69
C ARG A 35 2.08 22.19 4.36
N ILE A 36 3.06 22.58 5.17
CA ILE A 36 4.38 21.97 5.15
C ILE A 36 4.49 21.08 6.39
N LEU A 37 4.72 19.79 6.17
CA LEU A 37 5.04 18.85 7.25
C LEU A 37 6.54 18.66 7.28
N THR A 38 7.16 19.07 8.38
CA THR A 38 8.59 18.90 8.60
C THR A 38 8.79 17.86 9.70
N PRO A 39 9.59 16.82 9.49
CA PRO A 39 9.90 15.87 10.54
C PRO A 39 10.63 16.59 11.68
N SER A 40 10.38 16.18 12.91
CA SER A 40 11.06 16.75 14.09
C SER A 40 12.54 16.39 14.15
N ASP A 41 12.90 15.26 13.55
CA ASP A 41 14.28 14.82 13.38
C ASP A 41 14.86 15.48 12.12
N PRO A 42 15.92 16.32 12.24
CA PRO A 42 16.50 17.02 11.11
C PRO A 42 17.22 16.09 10.12
N ASP A 43 17.54 14.85 10.51
CA ASP A 43 18.14 13.84 9.64
C ASP A 43 17.09 12.92 8.99
N ALA A 44 15.82 13.07 9.36
CA ALA A 44 14.71 12.35 8.76
C ALA A 44 14.24 13.04 7.47
N ARG A 45 13.85 12.26 6.47
CA ARG A 45 13.24 12.76 5.23
C ARG A 45 11.91 12.10 5.02
N LEU A 46 10.85 12.89 4.88
CA LEU A 46 9.54 12.35 4.55
C LEU A 46 9.43 12.13 3.03
N GLN A 47 8.81 11.02 2.63
CA GLN A 47 8.55 10.62 1.24
C GLN A 47 7.11 10.08 1.14
N PRO A 48 6.10 10.93 0.91
CA PRO A 48 4.72 10.53 0.78
C PRO A 48 4.57 9.76 -0.51
N ILE A 49 3.84 8.66 -0.41
CA ILE A 49 3.55 7.79 -1.54
C ILE A 49 2.05 7.78 -1.79
N TRP A 50 1.23 8.00 -0.76
CA TRP A 50 -0.22 7.98 -0.87
C TRP A 50 -0.91 9.07 -0.04
N THR A 51 -2.05 9.54 -0.55
CA THR A 51 -3.00 10.35 0.22
C THR A 51 -4.43 9.96 -0.07
N ILE A 52 -5.29 10.06 0.95
CA ILE A 52 -6.74 9.96 0.81
C ILE A 52 -7.41 11.13 1.55
N GLY A 53 -8.54 11.60 1.02
CA GLY A 53 -9.45 12.42 1.83
C GLY A 53 -10.16 11.53 2.85
N THR A 54 -10.43 12.06 4.04
CA THR A 54 -11.14 11.33 5.10
C THR A 54 -12.62 11.73 5.16
N SER A 55 -13.45 10.86 5.72
CA SER A 55 -14.92 11.01 5.80
C SER A 55 -15.37 12.24 6.60
N ASP A 56 -14.53 12.70 7.53
CA ASP A 56 -14.68 13.95 8.28
C ASP A 56 -14.21 15.20 7.51
N GLY A 57 -13.86 15.04 6.23
CA GLY A 57 -13.38 16.11 5.36
C GLY A 57 -11.90 16.42 5.51
N GLY A 58 -11.17 15.67 6.33
CA GLY A 58 -9.72 15.77 6.48
C GLY A 58 -8.91 15.14 5.35
N LEU A 59 -7.64 14.86 5.65
CA LEU A 59 -6.69 14.21 4.74
C LEU A 59 -5.78 13.28 5.55
N LEU A 60 -5.57 12.07 5.05
CA LEU A 60 -4.54 11.16 5.54
C LEU A 60 -3.42 11.09 4.49
N ALA A 61 -2.19 11.39 4.91
CA ALA A 61 -0.99 11.18 4.12
C ALA A 61 -0.18 10.01 4.68
N TYR A 62 0.36 9.20 3.79
CA TYR A 62 1.06 7.96 4.10
C TYR A 62 2.29 7.81 3.20
N GLY A 63 3.39 7.32 3.74
CA GLY A 63 4.62 7.14 2.98
C GLY A 63 5.79 6.65 3.82
N ASP A 64 6.99 6.83 3.28
CA ASP A 64 8.22 6.48 3.94
C ASP A 64 8.81 7.67 4.70
N VAL A 65 9.51 7.35 5.78
CA VAL A 65 10.45 8.25 6.40
C VAL A 65 11.84 7.63 6.36
N LEU A 66 12.76 8.37 5.77
CA LEU A 66 14.15 7.98 5.64
C LEU A 66 14.95 8.57 6.79
N HIS A 67 15.41 7.74 7.73
CA HIS A 67 16.22 8.19 8.86
C HIS A 67 17.68 7.76 8.72
N LYS A 68 18.59 8.66 9.07
CA LYS A 68 20.01 8.34 9.23
C LYS A 68 20.26 7.91 10.67
N VAL A 69 20.89 6.73 10.87
CA VAL A 69 21.34 6.32 12.19
C VAL A 69 22.76 6.83 12.44
N ASN A 70 22.94 7.53 13.55
CA ASN A 70 24.24 8.09 13.93
C ASN A 70 25.34 7.02 13.93
N GLY A 71 26.46 7.33 13.26
CA GLY A 71 27.62 6.45 13.18
C GLY A 71 27.55 5.37 12.10
N VAL A 72 26.44 5.27 11.36
CA VAL A 72 26.35 4.37 10.20
C VAL A 72 26.00 5.17 8.94
N ASN A 73 26.71 4.89 7.84
CA ASN A 73 26.56 5.62 6.57
C ASN A 73 25.33 5.16 5.76
N ASN A 74 24.30 4.68 6.43
CA ASN A 74 23.15 4.03 5.81
C ASN A 74 21.85 4.63 6.34
N TYR A 75 20.84 4.60 5.49
CA TYR A 75 19.49 5.07 5.79
C TYR A 75 18.56 3.89 6.06
N TYR A 76 17.60 4.10 6.94
CA TYR A 76 16.51 3.17 7.22
C TYR A 76 15.20 3.79 6.75
N PHE A 77 14.37 2.96 6.14
CA PHE A 77 13.00 3.31 5.79
C PHE A 77 12.10 2.85 6.95
N ASN A 78 11.35 3.77 7.54
CA ASN A 78 10.17 3.42 8.33
C ASN A 78 8.94 3.94 7.59
N GLN A 79 7.78 3.41 7.94
CA GLN A 79 6.52 3.93 7.43
C GLN A 79 6.03 5.07 8.33
N PHE A 80 5.44 6.11 7.75
CA PHE A 80 4.74 7.15 8.50
C PHE A 80 3.32 7.34 7.98
N ALA A 81 2.40 7.65 8.88
CA ALA A 81 1.10 8.20 8.49
C ALA A 81 0.80 9.46 9.29
N THR A 82 0.11 10.41 8.68
CA THR A 82 -0.35 11.61 9.35
C THR A 82 -1.76 11.98 8.91
N LYS A 83 -2.61 12.25 9.89
CA LYS A 83 -3.98 12.71 9.66
C LYS A 83 -4.07 14.20 9.93
N LEU A 84 -4.71 14.91 9.02
CA LEU A 84 -5.05 16.31 9.11
C LEU A 84 -6.56 16.45 9.11
N ASP A 85 -7.08 17.38 9.90
CA ASP A 85 -8.49 17.73 9.89
C ASP A 85 -8.89 18.48 8.60
N ALA A 86 -10.17 18.83 8.47
CA ALA A 86 -10.69 19.54 7.30
C ALA A 86 -10.02 20.90 7.04
N SER A 87 -9.47 21.54 8.07
CA SER A 87 -8.74 22.81 8.01
C SER A 87 -7.24 22.65 7.72
N GLY A 88 -6.76 21.41 7.62
CA GLY A 88 -5.34 21.10 7.43
C GLY A 88 -4.52 21.21 8.72
N CYS A 89 -5.13 21.10 9.91
CA CYS A 89 -4.39 20.99 11.16
C CYS A 89 -4.08 19.51 11.44
N THR A 90 -2.86 19.20 11.86
CA THR A 90 -2.48 17.83 12.22
C THR A 90 -3.24 17.37 13.46
N GLU A 91 -4.01 16.30 13.33
CA GLU A 91 -4.64 15.62 14.46
C GLU A 91 -3.68 14.61 15.08
N TRP A 92 -2.99 13.84 14.24
CA TRP A 92 -1.94 12.94 14.67
C TRP A 92 -0.92 12.66 13.57
N SER A 93 0.28 12.26 14.03
CA SER A 93 1.37 11.73 13.21
C SER A 93 1.95 10.50 13.90
N ARG A 94 2.26 9.46 13.12
CA ARG A 94 2.74 8.18 13.63
C ARG A 94 3.85 7.65 12.75
N LEU A 95 4.80 7.00 13.40
CA LEU A 95 5.81 6.17 12.76
C LEU A 95 5.46 4.72 13.03
N PHE A 96 5.42 3.91 11.98
CA PHE A 96 5.21 2.49 12.04
C PHE A 96 6.54 1.81 11.73
N MET A 97 7.14 1.25 12.77
CA MET A 97 8.29 0.37 12.64
C MET A 97 7.78 -1.01 12.27
N VAL A 98 7.83 -1.35 10.99
CA VAL A 98 7.34 -2.64 10.50
C VAL A 98 8.43 -3.73 10.63
N HIS A 99 9.66 -3.35 11.02
CA HIS A 99 10.75 -4.29 11.30
C HIS A 99 10.77 -4.81 12.74
N GLY A 100 10.85 -6.13 12.89
CA GLY A 100 11.27 -6.76 14.14
C GLY A 100 12.80 -6.76 14.21
N SER A 101 13.39 -5.75 14.88
CA SER A 101 14.77 -5.64 15.39
C SER A 101 16.00 -6.06 14.55
N SER A 102 15.89 -6.72 13.39
CA SER A 102 17.05 -7.10 12.58
C SER A 102 17.45 -5.94 11.66
N LEU A 103 18.65 -5.41 11.91
CA LEU A 103 19.31 -4.32 11.17
C LEU A 103 19.73 -4.72 9.75
N ASP A 104 18.99 -5.61 9.09
CA ASP A 104 19.37 -6.08 7.77
C ASP A 104 19.06 -5.04 6.72
N TRP A 105 20.11 -4.74 5.97
CA TRP A 105 20.24 -3.61 5.10
C TRP A 105 19.49 -3.90 3.80
N GLN A 106 18.65 -2.97 3.34
CA GLN A 106 17.89 -2.99 2.07
C GLN A 106 16.44 -3.51 2.11
N HIS A 107 15.68 -3.21 3.15
CA HIS A 107 14.23 -3.42 3.09
C HIS A 107 13.55 -2.24 2.39
N TRP A 108 13.11 -2.49 1.15
CA TRP A 108 12.25 -1.57 0.42
C TRP A 108 10.83 -1.88 0.85
N GLU A 109 10.36 -1.15 1.85
CA GLU A 109 8.95 -1.16 2.16
C GLU A 109 8.27 -0.14 1.29
N ASN A 110 7.62 -0.59 0.22
CA ASN A 110 6.83 0.30 -0.61
C ASN A 110 5.42 0.31 -0.04
N PRO A 111 4.97 1.42 0.57
CA PRO A 111 3.56 1.63 0.85
C PRO A 111 2.79 1.49 -0.45
N LEU A 112 1.82 0.56 -0.45
CA LEU A 112 1.03 0.30 -1.65
C LEU A 112 -0.21 1.17 -1.65
N ARG A 113 -0.91 1.20 -0.52
CA ARG A 113 -2.20 1.86 -0.41
C ARG A 113 -2.56 2.14 1.03
N VAL A 114 -3.34 3.18 1.21
CA VAL A 114 -4.14 3.38 2.42
C VAL A 114 -5.61 3.59 2.07
N VAL A 115 -6.50 3.08 2.91
CA VAL A 115 -7.96 3.27 2.82
C VAL A 115 -8.54 3.61 4.19
N GLU A 116 -9.58 4.43 4.20
CA GLU A 116 -10.46 4.60 5.35
C GLU A 116 -11.60 3.58 5.25
N LEU A 117 -11.88 2.90 6.36
CA LEU A 117 -12.94 1.92 6.48
C LEU A 117 -14.23 2.61 6.93
N GLY A 118 -15.38 1.97 6.73
CA GLY A 118 -16.68 2.54 7.15
C GLY A 118 -16.83 2.82 8.65
N SER A 119 -15.94 2.25 9.49
CA SER A 119 -15.84 2.53 10.93
C SER A 119 -15.10 3.83 11.27
N GLY A 120 -14.38 4.44 10.31
CA GLY A 120 -13.42 5.51 10.54
C GLY A 120 -12.00 5.02 10.86
N ASP A 121 -11.81 3.70 10.96
CA ASP A 121 -10.48 3.08 11.02
C ASP A 121 -9.76 3.18 9.67
N PHE A 122 -8.47 2.89 9.66
CA PHE A 122 -7.65 2.89 8.45
C PHE A 122 -6.99 1.54 8.21
N ARG A 123 -6.85 1.15 6.95
CA ARG A 123 -6.03 0.01 6.55
C ARG A 123 -4.90 0.48 5.65
N MET A 124 -3.68 0.13 6.00
CA MET A 124 -2.49 0.32 5.16
C MET A 124 -2.02 -1.02 4.63
N ASP A 125 -1.81 -1.09 3.32
CA ASP A 125 -1.16 -2.21 2.66
C ASP A 125 0.31 -1.85 2.41
N VAL A 126 1.22 -2.69 2.87
CA VAL A 126 2.67 -2.47 2.74
C VAL A 126 3.35 -3.70 2.18
N ILE A 127 4.32 -3.53 1.28
CA ILE A 127 5.28 -4.60 1.02
C ILE A 127 6.27 -4.59 2.17
N ALA A 128 6.46 -5.74 2.82
CA ALA A 128 7.56 -5.94 3.75
C ALA A 128 8.51 -6.96 3.16
N GLN A 129 9.73 -6.51 2.87
CA GLN A 129 10.84 -7.36 2.47
C GLN A 129 11.55 -7.88 3.72
N GLY A 130 11.89 -9.16 3.74
CA GLY A 130 12.84 -9.80 4.63
C GLY A 130 14.03 -10.34 3.81
N LEU A 131 15.05 -10.91 4.47
CA LEU A 131 16.25 -11.44 3.80
C LEU A 131 15.92 -12.41 2.66
N ASP A 132 14.99 -13.33 2.90
CA ASP A 132 14.64 -14.41 1.95
C ASP A 132 13.16 -14.44 1.57
N THR A 133 12.37 -13.50 2.08
CA THR A 133 10.91 -13.51 1.88
C THR A 133 10.41 -12.10 1.61
N MET A 134 9.41 -11.99 0.74
CA MET A 134 8.63 -10.77 0.61
C MET A 134 7.20 -11.09 1.03
N SER A 135 6.61 -10.18 1.77
CA SER A 135 5.24 -10.30 2.25
C SER A 135 4.49 -9.02 1.91
N VAL A 136 3.19 -9.14 1.67
CA VAL A 136 2.32 -7.98 1.83
C VAL A 136 1.81 -8.02 3.25
N ARG A 137 1.84 -6.89 3.95
CA ARG A 137 1.25 -6.76 5.27
C ARG A 137 0.10 -5.76 5.23
N GLN A 138 -0.90 -6.06 6.02
CA GLN A 138 -2.03 -5.19 6.29
C GLN A 138 -1.97 -4.70 7.71
N VAL A 139 -1.82 -3.40 7.87
CA VAL A 139 -1.83 -2.73 9.15
C VAL A 139 -3.18 -2.06 9.31
N HIS A 140 -3.97 -2.55 10.25
CA HIS A 140 -5.23 -1.92 10.67
C HIS A 140 -4.91 -0.92 11.78
N ILE A 141 -5.38 0.31 11.62
CA ILE A 141 -5.13 1.45 12.50
C ILE A 141 -6.46 2.02 12.95
N ASP A 142 -6.58 2.34 14.24
CA ASP A 142 -7.74 3.06 14.76
C ASP A 142 -7.78 4.53 14.28
N PRO A 143 -8.88 5.28 14.53
CA PRO A 143 -9.00 6.65 14.06
C PRO A 143 -8.00 7.61 14.73
N GLN A 144 -7.36 7.19 15.83
CA GLN A 144 -6.32 7.91 16.57
C GLN A 144 -4.90 7.54 16.13
N GLY A 145 -4.75 6.74 15.08
CA GLY A 145 -3.47 6.35 14.52
C GLY A 145 -2.78 5.18 15.25
N GLN A 146 -3.45 4.47 16.16
CA GLN A 146 -2.86 3.32 16.84
C GLN A 146 -3.06 2.04 16.03
N PRO A 147 -2.02 1.22 15.83
CA PRO A 147 -2.18 -0.07 15.18
C PRO A 147 -3.02 -1.00 16.08
N ILE A 148 -4.14 -1.48 15.54
CA ILE A 148 -5.02 -2.45 16.19
C ILE A 148 -4.52 -3.87 15.90
N ASN A 149 -4.12 -4.12 14.64
CA ASN A 149 -3.79 -5.45 14.16
C ASN A 149 -2.85 -5.36 12.94
N VAL A 150 -2.01 -6.38 12.78
CA VAL A 150 -1.14 -6.55 11.62
C VAL A 150 -1.32 -7.97 11.07
N HIS A 151 -1.71 -8.06 9.81
CA HIS A 151 -1.80 -9.32 9.08
C HIS A 151 -0.68 -9.40 8.05
N SER A 152 -0.02 -10.55 7.97
CA SER A 152 1.10 -10.76 7.05
C SER A 152 0.78 -11.89 6.10
N TYR A 153 0.80 -11.58 4.82
CA TYR A 153 0.62 -12.53 3.73
C TYR A 153 1.99 -13.01 3.26
N ALA A 154 2.48 -14.08 3.85
CA ALA A 154 3.77 -14.66 3.47
C ALA A 154 3.62 -15.48 2.18
N ARG A 155 4.39 -15.14 1.14
CA ARG A 155 4.73 -16.07 0.06
C ARG A 155 6.25 -16.10 -0.11
N THR A 156 6.77 -17.30 -0.29
CA THR A 156 8.20 -17.64 -0.35
C THR A 156 8.82 -17.39 -1.74
N PHE A 157 8.40 -16.35 -2.44
CA PHE A 157 8.94 -16.05 -3.76
C PHE A 157 9.39 -14.59 -3.83
N PRO A 158 10.63 -14.30 -4.26
CA PRO A 158 11.03 -12.92 -4.53
C PRO A 158 10.09 -12.36 -5.59
N PHE A 159 9.51 -11.19 -5.37
CA PHE A 159 8.71 -10.48 -6.37
C PHE A 159 9.26 -9.05 -6.54
N TRP A 160 9.25 -8.53 -7.76
CA TRP A 160 9.78 -7.20 -8.06
C TRP A 160 8.74 -6.11 -7.87
N THR A 161 7.46 -6.45 -7.99
CA THR A 161 6.37 -5.46 -7.93
C THR A 161 5.13 -6.12 -7.35
N ALA A 162 4.41 -5.39 -6.50
CA ALA A 162 3.07 -5.74 -6.09
C ALA A 162 2.13 -4.54 -6.25
N HIS A 163 0.87 -4.84 -6.53
CA HIS A 163 -0.23 -3.89 -6.57
C HIS A 163 -1.35 -4.45 -5.70
N THR A 164 -2.01 -3.58 -4.94
CA THR A 164 -3.23 -3.94 -4.23
C THR A 164 -4.42 -3.14 -4.73
N CYS A 165 -5.60 -3.77 -4.71
CA CYS A 165 -6.87 -3.08 -4.83
C CYS A 165 -7.89 -3.68 -3.88
N GLU A 166 -9.00 -2.97 -3.67
CA GLU A 166 -10.02 -3.37 -2.71
C GLU A 166 -11.03 -4.21 -3.44
N ALA A 167 -11.34 -5.34 -2.82
CA ALA A 167 -12.36 -6.23 -3.31
C ALA A 167 -13.74 -5.66 -2.94
N SER A 168 -14.78 -6.01 -3.71
CA SER A 168 -16.15 -5.55 -3.45
C SER A 168 -16.72 -6.06 -2.12
N ASP A 169 -16.11 -7.08 -1.53
CA ASP A 169 -16.43 -7.59 -0.20
C ASP A 169 -15.71 -6.84 0.95
N GLY A 170 -14.94 -5.79 0.63
CA GLY A 170 -14.09 -5.05 1.56
C GLY A 170 -12.71 -5.67 1.78
N GLY A 171 -12.46 -6.83 1.18
CA GLY A 171 -11.19 -7.54 1.20
C GLY A 171 -10.10 -6.86 0.36
N THR A 172 -9.08 -7.62 0.00
CA THR A 172 -7.94 -7.11 -0.77
C THR A 172 -7.53 -8.09 -1.84
N HIS A 173 -7.43 -7.56 -3.05
CA HIS A 173 -6.78 -8.22 -4.16
C HIS A 173 -5.32 -7.80 -4.21
N ILE A 174 -4.44 -8.76 -4.40
CA ILE A 174 -3.00 -8.55 -4.51
C ILE A 174 -2.53 -9.17 -5.82
N LEU A 175 -1.97 -8.37 -6.70
CA LEU A 175 -1.26 -8.82 -7.89
C LEU A 175 0.24 -8.63 -7.66
N MET A 176 1.03 -9.70 -7.75
CA MET A 176 2.48 -9.68 -7.59
C MET A 176 3.16 -10.19 -8.87
N SER A 177 4.31 -9.63 -9.23
CA SER A 177 5.15 -10.05 -10.36
C SER A 177 6.57 -10.36 -9.92
N ASN A 178 7.15 -11.47 -10.39
CA ASN A 178 8.53 -11.86 -10.08
C ASN A 178 9.46 -11.95 -11.30
N GLY A 179 9.07 -11.34 -12.42
CA GLY A 179 9.86 -11.36 -13.67
C GLY A 179 9.85 -12.70 -14.40
N VAL A 180 9.27 -13.74 -13.80
CA VAL A 180 9.02 -15.05 -14.44
C VAL A 180 7.51 -15.27 -14.63
N GLY A 181 6.70 -14.59 -13.82
CA GLY A 181 5.27 -14.77 -13.77
C GLY A 181 4.57 -13.76 -12.89
N PHE A 182 3.26 -13.96 -12.75
CA PHE A 182 2.39 -13.17 -11.89
C PHE A 182 1.56 -14.07 -10.98
N THR A 183 1.32 -13.62 -9.76
CA THR A 183 0.36 -14.24 -8.84
C THR A 183 -0.73 -13.25 -8.48
N TYR A 184 -1.96 -13.72 -8.50
CA TYR A 184 -3.11 -13.01 -7.97
C TYR A 184 -3.60 -13.74 -6.72
N ASN A 185 -3.92 -12.98 -5.69
CA ASN A 185 -4.50 -13.50 -4.45
C ASN A 185 -5.62 -12.55 -3.99
N HIS A 186 -6.72 -13.11 -3.50
CA HIS A 186 -7.80 -12.39 -2.85
C HIS A 186 -7.88 -12.83 -1.40
N PHE A 187 -7.92 -11.84 -0.51
CA PHE A 187 -8.12 -12.00 0.92
C PHE A 187 -9.42 -11.29 1.31
N ASP A 188 -10.16 -11.85 2.25
CA ASP A 188 -11.36 -11.20 2.80
C ASP A 188 -10.98 -10.01 3.72
N PRO A 189 -11.95 -9.23 4.26
CA PRO A 189 -11.66 -8.10 5.15
C PRO A 189 -10.90 -8.48 6.43
N SER A 190 -10.98 -9.73 6.87
CA SER A 190 -10.23 -10.24 8.03
C SER A 190 -8.83 -10.73 7.67
N GLY A 191 -8.45 -10.64 6.40
CA GLY A 191 -7.17 -11.11 5.90
C GLY A 191 -7.07 -12.63 5.75
N VAL A 192 -8.18 -13.35 5.63
CA VAL A 192 -8.12 -14.78 5.30
C VAL A 192 -8.08 -14.95 3.79
N PHE A 193 -7.18 -15.80 3.28
CA PHE A 193 -7.08 -16.12 1.86
C PHE A 193 -8.36 -16.80 1.37
N GLN A 194 -8.93 -16.25 0.30
CA GLN A 194 -10.16 -16.75 -0.31
C GLN A 194 -9.86 -17.50 -1.61
N SER A 195 -9.10 -16.88 -2.52
CA SER A 195 -8.81 -17.45 -3.83
C SER A 195 -7.53 -16.87 -4.43
N GLY A 196 -6.99 -17.54 -5.44
CA GLY A 196 -5.81 -17.05 -6.15
C GLY A 196 -5.44 -17.89 -7.36
N PHE A 197 -4.59 -17.34 -8.22
CA PHE A 197 -4.02 -18.03 -9.37
C PHE A 197 -2.58 -17.58 -9.61
N SER A 198 -1.83 -18.38 -10.36
CA SER A 198 -0.46 -18.08 -10.77
C SER A 198 -0.30 -18.35 -12.25
N PHE A 199 0.48 -17.52 -12.93
CA PHE A 199 0.92 -17.73 -14.31
C PHE A 199 2.44 -17.69 -14.35
N ASP A 200 3.03 -18.73 -14.92
CA ASP A 200 4.48 -18.80 -15.16
C ASP A 200 4.77 -18.72 -16.66
N GLY A 201 5.90 -18.11 -17.02
CA GLY A 201 6.50 -18.16 -18.37
C GLY A 201 5.87 -17.21 -19.39
N LEU A 202 5.17 -16.16 -18.97
CA LEU A 202 4.74 -15.12 -19.92
C LEU A 202 5.95 -14.26 -20.28
N ASP A 203 6.25 -14.15 -21.58
CA ASP A 203 7.09 -13.04 -22.04
C ASP A 203 6.39 -11.73 -21.68
N HIS A 204 7.13 -10.73 -21.20
CA HIS A 204 6.56 -9.46 -20.69
C HIS A 204 5.61 -8.74 -21.68
N SER A 205 5.63 -9.13 -22.97
CA SER A 205 4.73 -8.63 -24.02
C SER A 205 3.30 -9.17 -23.98
N GLU A 206 3.00 -10.21 -23.20
CA GLU A 206 1.67 -10.87 -23.16
C GLU A 206 0.85 -10.53 -21.92
N MET A 207 0.92 -9.28 -21.44
CA MET A 207 0.03 -8.83 -20.37
C MET A 207 -1.41 -8.68 -20.91
N ALA A 208 -2.21 -9.74 -20.76
CA ALA A 208 -3.65 -9.65 -20.97
C ALA A 208 -4.29 -8.85 -19.82
N MET A 209 -5.11 -7.85 -20.16
CA MET A 209 -6.01 -7.24 -19.17
C MET A 209 -7.07 -8.26 -18.77
N PHE A 210 -7.02 -8.73 -17.53
CA PHE A 210 -8.10 -9.53 -16.96
C PHE A 210 -9.23 -8.60 -16.54
N ARG A 211 -10.42 -8.81 -17.10
CA ARG A 211 -11.64 -8.15 -16.62
C ARG A 211 -12.27 -9.07 -15.58
N LEU A 212 -12.22 -8.65 -14.31
CA LEU A 212 -13.02 -9.27 -13.27
C LEU A 212 -14.47 -8.85 -13.51
N SER A 213 -15.31 -9.73 -14.08
CA SER A 213 -16.75 -9.49 -14.17
C SER A 213 -17.42 -10.27 -13.04
N ASN A 214 -18.06 -9.56 -12.11
CA ASN A 214 -18.84 -10.11 -11.00
C ASN A 214 -18.07 -10.89 -9.92
N GLY A 215 -16.80 -10.55 -9.67
CA GLY A 215 -15.99 -11.21 -8.63
C GLY A 215 -15.27 -12.48 -9.10
N ASP A 216 -15.56 -12.95 -10.32
CA ASP A 216 -14.84 -14.06 -10.94
C ASP A 216 -13.89 -13.55 -12.03
N ALA A 217 -12.66 -14.05 -12.00
CA ALA A 217 -11.70 -13.82 -13.08
C ALA A 217 -12.09 -14.66 -14.29
N VAL A 218 -12.58 -14.01 -15.34
CA VAL A 218 -12.79 -14.66 -16.64
C VAL A 218 -11.47 -14.64 -17.39
N LEU A 219 -10.87 -15.81 -17.58
CA LEU A 219 -9.69 -15.95 -18.41
C LEU A 219 -10.07 -15.76 -19.89
N PRO A 220 -9.23 -15.08 -20.70
CA PRO A 220 -9.40 -15.10 -22.15
C PRO A 220 -9.35 -16.55 -22.66
N ASP A 221 -10.21 -16.85 -23.63
CA ASP A 221 -10.30 -18.15 -24.30
C ASP A 221 -8.90 -18.56 -24.81
N PRO A 222 -8.35 -19.73 -24.41
CA PRO A 222 -6.99 -20.16 -24.77
C PRO A 222 -6.84 -20.59 -26.24
N GLY A 223 -7.74 -20.17 -27.12
CA GLY A 223 -7.69 -20.40 -28.55
C GLY A 223 -6.55 -19.61 -29.22
N ILE A 224 -5.30 -19.99 -28.97
CA ILE A 224 -4.13 -20.11 -29.87
C ILE A 224 -2.93 -20.60 -29.01
N GLY A 225 -2.70 -21.92 -28.99
CA GLY A 225 -1.34 -22.48 -29.01
C GLY A 225 -0.48 -22.59 -27.75
N ALA A 226 -0.97 -22.39 -26.52
CA ALA A 226 -0.14 -22.57 -25.32
C ALA A 226 -0.43 -23.90 -24.58
N ASP A 227 0.43 -24.90 -24.78
CA ASP A 227 0.55 -26.05 -23.88
C ASP A 227 1.21 -25.58 -22.57
N ARG A 228 0.40 -25.33 -21.53
CA ARG A 228 0.89 -24.98 -20.18
C ARG A 228 0.06 -25.64 -19.09
N SER A 229 0.77 -26.24 -18.13
CA SER A 229 0.19 -26.92 -16.98
C SER A 229 -0.44 -25.91 -16.01
N HIS A 230 -1.76 -25.79 -16.01
CA HIS A 230 -2.50 -25.08 -14.97
C HIS A 230 -2.54 -25.93 -13.70
N ARG A 231 -1.93 -25.47 -12.60
CA ARG A 231 -2.14 -26.05 -11.27
C ARG A 231 -3.20 -25.25 -10.52
N TYR A 232 -4.42 -25.77 -10.49
CA TYR A 232 -5.47 -25.28 -9.60
C TYR A 232 -5.25 -25.88 -8.21
N ALA A 233 -5.01 -25.04 -7.21
CA ALA A 233 -5.07 -25.45 -5.81
C ALA A 233 -6.48 -25.15 -5.27
N GLY A 234 -7.45 -26.01 -5.59
CA GLY A 234 -8.73 -26.02 -4.90
C GLY A 234 -8.58 -26.79 -3.59
N LEU A 235 -8.71 -26.12 -2.44
CA LEU A 235 -8.90 -26.80 -1.17
C LEU A 235 -10.31 -27.39 -1.17
N GLY A 236 -10.40 -28.72 -1.38
CA GLY A 236 -11.63 -29.45 -1.24
C GLY A 236 -12.16 -29.33 0.19
N THR A 237 -13.37 -28.81 0.34
CA THR A 237 -14.14 -28.92 1.58
C THR A 237 -14.56 -30.37 1.75
N HIS A 238 -14.01 -31.06 2.75
CA HIS A 238 -14.61 -32.29 3.26
C HIS A 238 -15.80 -31.91 4.15
N LEU A 239 -16.96 -32.47 3.81
CA LEU A 239 -18.21 -32.49 4.58
C LEU A 239 -18.00 -33.11 5.97
#